data_AF-A0A939YAB3-F1
#
_entry.id   AF-A0A939YAB3-F1
#
_cell.length_a   1.000
_cell.length_b   1.000
_cell.length_c   1.000
_cell.angle_alpha   90.00
_cell.angle_beta   90.00
_cell.angle_gamma   90.00
#
_symmetry.space_group_name_H-M   'P 1'
#
loop_
_entity.id
_entity.type
_entity.pdbx_description
1 polymer ?
#
loop_
_entity_poly.entity_id
_entity_poly.type
_entity_poly.pdbx_seq_one_letter_code
_entity_poly.pdbx_strand_id
1 'polypeptide(L)'
;ILNIEKAGTRVMNLTFRDCMLNSAADNVNYFLFDARNAVGTVTIDACTVVENRGILAPTSASSYFRMDGLQVYDSTGVYALKDSEGGRCDIKEGKYERKVPHKLRAVPSYVTVTPASEAAAQCKYYVTADDYYIYITVTEKPETGEIWFYWEANR
;
A
#
# COMPACT_ATOMS: atom_id res chain seq x y z
N ILE A 1 15.37 17.22 -0.18
CA ILE A 1 14.17 17.94 0.28
C ILE A 1 13.41 18.39 -0.95
N LEU A 2 12.15 17.99 -1.10
CA LEU A 2 11.23 18.51 -2.10
C LEU A 2 10.21 19.38 -1.38
N ASN A 3 10.05 20.62 -1.83
CA ASN A 3 9.00 21.52 -1.35
C ASN A 3 8.45 22.31 -2.54
N ILE A 4 7.19 22.08 -2.89
CA ILE A 4 6.48 22.84 -3.91
C ILE A 4 5.66 23.91 -3.21
N GLU A 5 6.19 25.12 -3.14
CA GLU A 5 5.60 26.19 -2.32
C GLU A 5 4.39 26.87 -2.98
N LYS A 6 4.42 27.04 -4.30
CA LYS A 6 3.39 27.79 -5.02
C LYS A 6 2.24 26.87 -5.44
N ALA A 7 1.03 27.15 -4.96
CA ALA A 7 -0.19 26.49 -5.40
C ALA A 7 -0.34 26.55 -6.94
N GLY A 8 -0.71 25.43 -7.56
CA GLY A 8 -0.90 25.36 -9.00
C GLY A 8 0.40 25.17 -9.80
N THR A 9 1.54 24.91 -9.13
CA THR A 9 2.80 24.67 -9.83
C THR A 9 2.69 23.42 -10.69
N ARG A 10 2.80 23.60 -12.00
CA ARG A 10 2.75 22.48 -12.94
C ARG A 10 4.03 21.67 -12.85
N VAL A 11 3.87 20.37 -12.59
CA VAL A 11 4.96 19.40 -12.63
C VAL A 11 4.70 18.43 -13.77
N MET A 12 5.69 18.24 -14.64
CA MET A 12 5.60 17.31 -15.75
C MET A 12 6.39 16.05 -15.41
N ASN A 13 5.70 14.99 -15.01
CA ASN A 13 6.24 13.66 -14.72
C ASN A 13 7.45 13.66 -13.78
N LEU A 14 7.31 14.30 -12.62
CA LEU A 14 8.36 14.31 -11.60
C LEU A 14 8.48 12.91 -10.95
N THR A 15 9.60 12.24 -11.15
CA THR A 15 9.81 10.87 -10.63
C THR A 15 11.05 10.82 -9.74
N PHE A 16 10.89 10.26 -8.54
CA PHE A 16 11.97 9.85 -7.67
C PHE A 16 12.09 8.34 -7.77
N ARG A 17 13.27 7.85 -8.15
CA ARG A 17 13.49 6.43 -8.37
C ARG A 17 14.75 5.93 -7.69
N ASP A 18 14.68 4.73 -7.11
CA ASP A 18 15.84 4.01 -6.55
C ASP A 18 16.64 4.86 -5.53
N CYS A 19 15.97 5.79 -4.84
CA CYS A 19 16.60 6.72 -3.90
C CYS A 19 16.13 6.52 -2.46
N MET A 20 16.93 6.96 -1.52
CA MET A 20 16.53 7.05 -0.11
C MET A 20 15.87 8.40 0.15
N LEU A 21 14.58 8.38 0.51
CA LEU A 21 13.82 9.52 0.98
C LEU A 21 13.69 9.44 2.49
N ASN A 22 14.49 10.21 3.21
CA ASN A 22 14.13 10.53 4.58
C ASN A 22 12.98 11.54 4.52
N SER A 23 11.78 11.15 4.96
CA SER A 23 10.58 11.97 4.77
C SER A 23 10.26 12.80 6.01
N ALA A 24 10.64 12.34 7.20
CA ALA A 24 10.56 13.11 8.43
C ALA A 24 11.96 13.54 8.90
N ALA A 25 12.18 14.85 9.09
CA ALA A 25 13.09 15.24 10.17
C ALA A 25 12.38 14.89 11.49
N ASP A 26 13.10 14.84 12.62
CA ASP A 26 12.56 14.54 13.98
C ASP A 26 11.47 15.53 14.47
N ASN A 27 10.85 16.30 13.58
CA ASN A 27 9.87 17.34 13.77
C ASN A 27 8.73 17.16 12.75
N VAL A 28 7.52 16.90 13.26
CA VAL A 28 6.26 16.78 12.48
C VAL A 28 5.91 18.03 11.65
N ASN A 29 6.62 19.14 11.83
CA ASN A 29 6.45 20.37 11.05
C ASN A 29 7.46 20.50 9.88
N TYR A 30 8.42 19.57 9.76
CA TYR A 30 9.42 19.56 8.69
C TYR A 30 9.19 18.37 7.77
N PHE A 31 8.34 18.59 6.77
CA PHE A 31 8.11 17.65 5.67
C PHE A 31 9.28 17.74 4.70
N LEU A 32 10.05 16.65 4.56
CA LEU A 32 11.15 16.61 3.61
C LEU A 32 10.65 16.36 2.17
N PHE A 33 9.36 16.02 2.01
CA PHE A 33 8.69 15.83 0.73
C PHE A 33 7.27 16.42 0.74
N ASP A 34 7.12 17.69 0.35
CA ASP A 34 5.82 18.36 0.20
C ASP A 34 5.50 18.65 -1.27
N ALA A 35 4.55 17.89 -1.82
CA ALA A 35 4.04 18.04 -3.18
C ALA A 35 2.58 18.55 -3.23
N ARG A 36 2.00 19.02 -2.11
CA ARG A 36 0.56 19.39 -2.02
C ARG A 36 0.09 20.37 -3.07
N ASN A 37 0.97 21.29 -3.46
CA ASN A 37 0.69 22.37 -4.40
C ASN A 37 0.98 22.02 -5.86
N ALA A 38 1.45 20.81 -6.14
CA ALA A 38 1.73 20.35 -7.49
C ALA A 38 0.44 20.15 -8.30
N VAL A 39 0.51 20.41 -9.59
CA VAL A 39 -0.50 20.04 -10.59
C VAL A 39 0.18 19.21 -11.67
N GLY A 40 -0.17 17.93 -11.75
CA GLY A 40 0.44 16.96 -12.67
C GLY A 40 0.83 15.67 -11.96
N THR A 41 1.79 14.94 -12.53
CA THR A 41 2.17 13.61 -12.03
C THR A 41 3.44 13.69 -11.19
N VAL A 42 3.36 13.15 -9.97
CA VAL A 42 4.50 12.90 -9.09
C VAL A 42 4.56 11.41 -8.78
N THR A 43 5.72 10.79 -8.94
CA THR A 43 5.92 9.35 -8.70
C THR A 43 7.11 9.13 -7.77
N ILE A 44 6.94 8.23 -6.81
CA ILE A 44 8.02 7.67 -5.99
C ILE A 44 8.05 6.17 -6.30
N ASP A 45 9.11 5.71 -6.95
CA ASP A 45 9.23 4.34 -7.47
C ASP A 45 10.50 3.67 -6.93
N ALA A 46 10.38 2.47 -6.38
CA ALA A 46 11.52 1.70 -5.87
C ALA A 46 12.40 2.45 -4.82
N CYS A 47 11.86 3.47 -4.17
CA CYS A 47 12.60 4.24 -3.17
C CYS A 47 12.59 3.56 -1.80
N THR A 48 13.64 3.82 -1.04
CA THR A 48 13.66 3.57 0.40
C THR A 48 13.12 4.79 1.13
N VAL A 49 12.00 4.69 1.84
CA VAL A 49 11.40 5.81 2.60
C VAL A 49 11.68 5.63 4.08
N VAL A 50 12.46 6.53 4.69
CA VAL A 50 12.62 6.58 6.15
C VAL A 50 11.56 7.49 6.74
N GLU A 51 10.74 6.94 7.63
CA GLU A 51 9.55 7.54 8.26
C GLU A 51 8.56 8.16 7.27
N ASN A 52 7.50 7.45 6.88
CA ASN A 52 6.54 7.90 5.84
C ASN A 52 5.58 9.06 6.26
N ARG A 53 5.75 9.67 7.43
CA ARG A 53 4.84 10.73 7.91
C ARG A 53 5.05 12.07 7.20
N GLY A 54 6.16 12.22 6.49
CA GLY A 54 6.60 13.48 5.91
C GLY A 54 6.43 13.60 4.40
N ILE A 55 5.69 12.67 3.77
CA ILE A 55 5.32 12.71 2.35
C ILE A 55 3.91 13.27 2.21
N LEU A 56 3.79 14.47 1.65
CA LEU A 56 2.51 15.12 1.39
C LEU A 56 2.18 15.10 -0.09
N ALA A 57 1.12 14.38 -0.45
CA ALA A 57 0.67 14.21 -1.83
C ALA A 57 0.04 15.50 -2.40
N PRO A 58 0.08 15.70 -3.74
CA PRO A 58 -0.70 16.72 -4.45
C PRO A 58 -2.18 16.72 -4.05
N THR A 59 -2.74 17.92 -3.83
CA THR A 59 -4.14 18.10 -3.40
C THR A 59 -5.09 18.45 -4.54
N SER A 60 -4.57 18.89 -5.69
CA SER A 60 -5.38 19.22 -6.86
C SER A 60 -5.95 17.96 -7.53
N ALA A 61 -7.25 17.98 -7.85
CA ALA A 61 -7.95 16.86 -8.51
C ALA A 61 -7.41 16.51 -9.91
N SER A 62 -6.69 17.43 -10.56
CA SER A 62 -6.01 17.19 -11.85
C SER A 62 -4.59 16.63 -11.69
N SER A 63 -4.22 16.19 -10.49
CA SER A 63 -2.89 15.65 -10.18
C SER A 63 -2.96 14.16 -9.95
N TYR A 64 -1.82 13.50 -10.17
CA TYR A 64 -1.68 12.08 -9.91
C TYR A 64 -0.45 11.84 -9.04
N PHE A 65 -0.62 11.03 -7.99
CA PHE A 65 0.45 10.65 -7.08
C PHE A 65 0.56 9.14 -7.01
N ARG A 66 1.75 8.62 -7.29
CA ARG A 66 2.01 7.19 -7.35
C ARG A 66 3.19 6.84 -6.44
N MET A 67 3.00 5.81 -5.63
CA MET A 67 4.00 5.28 -4.70
C MET A 67 4.12 3.78 -4.93
N ASP A 68 5.18 3.38 -5.61
CA ASP A 68 5.35 2.02 -6.12
C ASP A 68 6.66 1.42 -5.64
N GLY A 69 6.62 0.12 -5.29
CA GLY A 69 7.84 -0.64 -5.01
C GLY A 69 8.66 -0.12 -3.83
N LEU A 70 8.06 0.64 -2.92
CA LEU A 70 8.78 1.29 -1.83
C LEU A 70 9.26 0.30 -0.77
N GLN A 71 10.40 0.64 -0.17
CA GLN A 71 10.91 0.02 1.05
C GLN A 71 10.82 1.04 2.19
N VAL A 72 9.86 0.89 3.10
CA VAL A 72 9.61 1.88 4.17
C VAL A 72 10.29 1.45 5.47
N TYR A 73 11.04 2.36 6.10
CA TYR A 73 11.66 2.22 7.42
C TYR A 73 11.06 3.27 8.36
N ASP A 74 10.00 2.92 9.10
CA ASP A 74 9.52 3.80 10.17
C ASP A 74 10.20 3.48 11.51
N SER A 75 10.29 4.47 12.40
CA SER A 75 10.81 4.33 13.76
C SER A 75 9.95 3.43 14.66
N THR A 76 8.85 2.86 14.13
CA THR A 76 7.98 1.90 14.80
C THR A 76 8.22 0.45 14.38
N GLY A 77 9.07 0.19 13.37
CA GLY A 77 9.40 -1.15 12.89
C GLY A 77 8.30 -1.84 12.08
N VAL A 78 7.33 -1.10 11.50
CA VAL A 78 6.15 -1.70 10.86
C VAL A 78 6.21 -1.54 9.33
N TYR A 79 6.50 -2.65 8.64
CA TYR A 79 6.54 -2.71 7.17
C TYR A 79 5.15 -2.98 6.56
N ALA A 80 4.24 -2.01 6.53
CA ALA A 80 2.88 -2.24 6.01
C ALA A 80 2.79 -2.15 4.49
N LEU A 81 2.52 -3.29 3.83
CA LEU A 81 2.05 -3.33 2.44
C LEU A 81 0.53 -3.35 2.41
N LYS A 82 -0.10 -2.38 1.74
CA LYS A 82 -1.55 -2.31 1.50
C LYS A 82 -1.83 -2.51 0.03
N ASP A 83 -2.78 -3.40 -0.30
CA ASP A 83 -3.17 -3.68 -1.69
C ASP A 83 -4.69 -3.82 -1.78
N SER A 84 -5.29 -3.01 -2.64
CA SER A 84 -6.73 -2.96 -2.93
C SER A 84 -7.11 -3.71 -4.22
N GLU A 85 -6.13 -4.11 -5.04
CA GLU A 85 -6.37 -4.72 -6.35
C GLU A 85 -6.13 -6.25 -6.32
N GLY A 86 -5.18 -6.74 -5.53
CA GLY A 86 -4.85 -8.17 -5.44
C GLY A 86 -5.87 -9.01 -4.65
N GLY A 87 -6.74 -8.37 -3.86
CA GLY A 87 -7.71 -9.00 -2.95
C GLY A 87 -9.05 -9.41 -3.57
N ARG A 88 -9.26 -9.18 -4.86
CA ARG A 88 -10.46 -9.66 -5.58
C ARG A 88 -10.37 -11.15 -5.86
N CYS A 89 -11.43 -11.90 -5.51
CA CYS A 89 -11.53 -13.32 -5.82
C CYS A 89 -12.88 -13.73 -6.40
N ASP A 90 -12.82 -14.44 -7.54
CA ASP A 90 -13.95 -15.17 -8.11
C ASP A 90 -13.85 -16.65 -7.69
N ILE A 91 -14.77 -17.12 -6.84
CA ILE A 91 -14.78 -18.51 -6.36
C ILE A 91 -15.60 -19.40 -7.29
N LYS A 92 -14.96 -20.43 -7.87
CA LYS A 92 -15.60 -21.48 -8.69
C LYS A 92 -15.55 -22.82 -7.92
N GLU A 93 -16.43 -22.97 -6.92
CA GLU A 93 -16.70 -24.16 -6.09
C GLU A 93 -15.53 -24.81 -5.29
N GLY A 94 -15.82 -25.23 -4.05
CA GLY A 94 -14.87 -25.92 -3.15
C GLY A 94 -14.06 -25.01 -2.21
N LYS A 95 -13.07 -25.61 -1.51
CA LYS A 95 -12.05 -24.88 -0.73
C LYS A 95 -11.25 -24.01 -1.70
N TYR A 96 -11.21 -22.72 -1.45
CA TYR A 96 -10.58 -21.76 -2.34
C TYR A 96 -9.43 -21.04 -1.65
N GLU A 97 -8.26 -21.04 -2.28
CA GLU A 97 -7.06 -20.37 -1.80
C GLU A 97 -6.62 -19.32 -2.83
N ARG A 98 -6.47 -18.08 -2.38
CA ARG A 98 -5.88 -16.99 -3.16
C ARG A 98 -4.45 -16.77 -2.73
N LYS A 99 -3.54 -16.80 -3.71
CA LYS A 99 -2.14 -16.40 -3.53
C LYS A 99 -1.97 -14.95 -3.92
N VAL A 100 -1.49 -14.13 -2.99
CA VAL A 100 -1.21 -12.71 -3.20
C VAL A 100 0.30 -12.49 -3.06
N PRO A 101 1.02 -12.08 -4.13
CA PRO A 101 2.44 -11.79 -4.02
C PRO A 101 2.67 -10.58 -3.10
N HIS A 102 3.58 -10.71 -2.13
CA HIS A 102 4.06 -9.58 -1.33
C HIS A 102 5.54 -9.29 -1.61
N LYS A 103 5.97 -8.08 -1.27
CA LYS A 103 7.32 -7.58 -1.57
C LYS A 103 8.26 -7.60 -0.36
N LEU A 104 7.87 -8.26 0.73
CA LEU A 104 8.64 -8.28 2.00
C LEU A 104 9.91 -9.15 1.94
N ARG A 105 10.05 -10.06 0.95
CA ARG A 105 11.22 -10.95 0.75
C ARG A 105 11.63 -11.76 1.99
N ALA A 106 10.66 -12.05 2.86
CA ALA A 106 10.74 -12.86 4.07
C ALA A 106 9.32 -13.12 4.56
N VAL A 107 9.11 -14.22 5.30
CA VAL A 107 7.81 -14.51 5.94
C VAL A 107 7.36 -13.31 6.79
N PRO A 108 6.15 -12.75 6.56
CA PRO A 108 5.59 -11.70 7.40
C PRO A 108 5.45 -12.16 8.85
N SER A 109 5.76 -11.31 9.82
CA SER A 109 5.50 -11.58 11.25
C SER A 109 4.02 -11.43 11.59
N TYR A 110 3.29 -10.64 10.80
CA TYR A 110 1.88 -10.37 11.00
C TYR A 110 1.17 -10.09 9.68
N VAL A 111 -0.04 -10.62 9.52
CA VAL A 111 -0.93 -10.35 8.37
C VAL A 111 -2.34 -10.08 8.90
N THR A 112 -2.89 -8.93 8.54
CA THR A 112 -4.31 -8.59 8.72
C THR A 112 -5.05 -8.80 7.42
N VAL A 113 -6.21 -9.44 7.48
CA VAL A 113 -7.15 -9.50 6.37
C VAL A 113 -8.50 -9.00 6.86
N THR A 114 -9.09 -8.07 6.12
CA THR A 114 -10.36 -7.43 6.45
C THR A 114 -11.34 -7.68 5.31
N PRO A 115 -12.56 -8.18 5.58
CA PRO A 115 -13.60 -8.30 4.57
C PRO A 115 -13.94 -6.92 3.97
N ALA A 116 -14.01 -6.86 2.64
CA ALA A 116 -14.27 -5.65 1.87
C ALA A 116 -15.58 -5.73 1.04
N SER A 117 -16.31 -6.84 1.13
CA SER A 117 -17.66 -7.01 0.59
C SER A 117 -18.57 -7.73 1.59
N GLU A 118 -19.89 -7.57 1.42
CA GLU A 118 -20.89 -8.25 2.27
C GLU A 118 -20.75 -9.78 2.20
N ALA A 119 -20.48 -10.33 1.02
CA ALA A 119 -20.25 -11.76 0.84
C ALA A 119 -18.97 -12.20 1.57
N ALA A 120 -17.89 -11.42 1.50
CA ALA A 120 -16.65 -11.70 2.22
C ALA A 120 -16.83 -11.67 3.75
N ALA A 121 -17.71 -10.80 4.26
CA ALA A 121 -17.99 -10.69 5.69
C ALA A 121 -18.72 -11.93 6.26
N GLN A 122 -19.38 -12.70 5.41
CA GLN A 122 -20.08 -13.94 5.76
C GLN A 122 -19.18 -15.19 5.62
N CYS A 123 -18.01 -15.05 5.00
CA CYS A 123 -17.09 -16.17 4.78
C CYS A 123 -16.40 -16.59 6.08
N LYS A 124 -16.13 -17.88 6.23
CA LYS A 124 -15.06 -18.36 7.13
C LYS A 124 -13.78 -18.47 6.34
N TYR A 125 -12.71 -17.87 6.85
CA TYR A 125 -11.41 -17.87 6.18
C TYR A 125 -10.27 -17.91 7.20
N TYR A 126 -9.09 -18.30 6.74
CA TYR A 126 -7.84 -18.18 7.47
C TYR A 126 -6.73 -17.67 6.55
N VAL A 127 -5.64 -17.20 7.15
CA VAL A 127 -4.54 -16.56 6.43
C VAL A 127 -3.22 -17.21 6.83
N THR A 128 -2.39 -17.54 5.86
CA THR A 128 -1.00 -17.94 6.06
C THR A 128 -0.10 -17.13 5.13
N ALA A 129 1.21 -17.16 5.33
CA ALA A 129 2.17 -16.50 4.44
C ALA A 129 3.50 -17.26 4.39
N ASP A 130 4.24 -17.10 3.30
CA ASP A 130 5.62 -17.54 3.14
C ASP A 130 6.53 -16.36 2.76
N ASP A 131 7.74 -16.61 2.25
CA ASP A 131 8.70 -15.55 1.91
C ASP A 131 8.26 -14.66 0.72
N TYR A 132 7.26 -15.09 -0.04
CA TYR A 132 6.86 -14.49 -1.32
C TYR A 132 5.36 -14.21 -1.44
N TYR A 133 4.51 -14.96 -0.75
CA TYR A 133 3.05 -14.94 -0.90
C TYR A 133 2.29 -14.94 0.43
N ILE A 134 1.18 -14.21 0.44
CA ILE A 134 0.10 -14.33 1.41
C ILE A 134 -0.97 -15.23 0.80
N TYR A 135 -1.49 -16.14 1.60
CA TYR A 135 -2.50 -17.11 1.23
C TYR A 135 -3.77 -16.83 2.02
N ILE A 136 -4.81 -16.37 1.34
CA ILE A 136 -6.15 -16.21 1.93
C ILE A 136 -6.96 -17.43 1.54
N THR A 137 -7.28 -18.27 2.52
CA THR A 137 -8.06 -19.49 2.28
C THR A 137 -9.47 -19.34 2.83
N VAL A 138 -10.46 -19.40 1.94
CA VAL A 138 -11.89 -19.44 2.30
C VAL A 138 -12.32 -20.90 2.46
N THR A 139 -12.82 -21.23 3.65
CA THR A 139 -13.25 -22.58 4.03
C THR A 139 -14.76 -22.77 3.93
N GLU A 140 -15.52 -21.69 4.07
CA GLU A 140 -16.97 -21.68 3.90
C GLU A 140 -17.36 -20.47 3.03
N LYS A 141 -17.96 -20.75 1.88
CA LYS A 141 -18.36 -19.72 0.91
C LYS A 141 -19.74 -19.13 1.29
N PRO A 142 -20.03 -17.88 0.91
CA PRO A 142 -21.36 -17.31 0.98
C PRO A 142 -22.23 -17.87 -0.16
N GLU A 143 -23.56 -17.83 0.00
CA GLU A 143 -24.49 -18.38 -1.00
C GLU A 143 -24.43 -17.63 -2.34
N THR A 144 -24.17 -16.32 -2.30
CA THR A 144 -24.07 -15.44 -3.47
C THR A 144 -23.09 -14.28 -3.21
N GLY A 145 -22.69 -13.59 -4.28
CA GLY A 145 -21.93 -12.34 -4.21
C GLY A 145 -20.43 -12.47 -4.45
N GLU A 146 -19.81 -11.36 -4.87
CA GLU A 146 -18.36 -11.28 -5.07
C GLU A 146 -17.62 -11.12 -3.73
N ILE A 147 -16.49 -11.80 -3.58
CA ILE A 147 -15.70 -11.80 -2.36
C ILE A 147 -14.48 -10.90 -2.54
N TRP A 148 -14.42 -9.88 -1.69
CA TRP A 148 -13.34 -8.90 -1.67
C TRP A 148 -12.72 -8.87 -0.28
N PHE A 149 -11.39 -8.90 -0.24
CA PHE A 149 -10.64 -8.69 0.99
C PHE A 149 -9.64 -7.55 0.81
N TYR A 150 -9.49 -6.74 1.85
CA TYR A 150 -8.30 -5.92 2.03
C TYR A 150 -7.29 -6.69 2.87
N TRP A 151 -6.01 -6.50 2.60
CA TRP A 151 -4.97 -7.10 3.41
C TRP A 151 -3.86 -6.10 3.71
N GLU A 152 -3.23 -6.32 4.85
CA GLU A 152 -2.02 -5.65 5.29
C GLU A 152 -1.06 -6.71 5.82
N ALA A 153 0.20 -6.67 5.43
CA ALA A 153 1.23 -7.56 5.98
C ALA A 153 2.42 -6.75 6.45
N ASN A 154 2.96 -7.17 7.60
CA ASN A 154 4.05 -6.54 8.34
C ASN A 154 5.13 -7.58 8.65
N ARG A 155 6.37 -7.11 8.76
CA ARG A 155 7.52 -7.89 9.22
C ARG A 155 7.92 -7.46 10.62
#